data_AF-A0A0S8A279-F1
#
_entry.id   AF-A0A0S8A279-F1
#
_cell.length_a   1.000
_cell.length_b   1.000
_cell.length_c   1.000
_cell.angle_alpha   90.00
_cell.angle_beta   90.00
_cell.angle_gamma   90.00
#
_symmetry.space_group_name_H-M   'P 1'
#
loop_
_entity.id
_entity.type
_entity.pdbx_description
1 polymer ?
#
loop_
_entity_poly.entity_id
_entity_poly.type
_entity_poly.pdbx_seq_one_letter_code
_entity_poly.pdbx_strand_id
1 'polypeptide(L)'
;MVIKQKRKVHKLDEPILHEHHKRPTTRREFLGAGLISGGAFVLGDSLLLGLMANPAFAATPQSCGLQGSFTGKIPFIAFDLGGGANMTGSNVLVGGPGGQMDFLSTAGYNKLGLPGDMAPGVAEATPTATSNGDHTDTTFGLAFHSDSAFLRGMLAVTSPETRANTNGCVIPARSDNDTGNNPHNPMYLINMCGAKGDLLELIGSQSAVSGARSMAPAGSINLKYQPTKVDRASDVTGLVDTGGLVDLLSQADAGAVMDAVERISKAKLGIDGGTGSINATNVVKELVHCGYLKTTKNVEAYGDPATLDLFQDTNVTSILNEPTGITVDGITATLGQGFYEKVAAVMKLVIDGKASAGTISEGGYDYHNGTRATGELRDLRAGIGMGMCLEYAKNAGKPVMIYVYSDGSLASNGRIDDTADGRGKGEWTGDNSSTAASFFLVYNPGGRPALRSPQSNQLGWMRSTASVETAGTTPGANNVNLLAQMVMLNYLALHGEEGNFQLALNVQDQNNPYLRDENGNPPADDTRMIANGLGSNLDSLIAFQPIVPPTV
;
A
#
# COMPACT_ATOMS: atom_id res chain seq x y z
N MET A 1 -30.09 -19.04 36.43
CA MET A 1 -29.05 -17.98 36.54
C MET A 1 -28.01 -18.25 35.47
N VAL A 2 -28.15 -17.63 34.29
CA VAL A 2 -27.12 -17.74 33.23
C VAL A 2 -26.05 -16.73 33.60
N ILE A 3 -24.90 -17.21 34.08
CA ILE A 3 -23.72 -16.37 34.26
C ILE A 3 -23.27 -16.01 32.83
N LYS A 4 -23.63 -14.83 32.32
CA LYS A 4 -23.00 -14.29 31.12
C LYS A 4 -21.51 -14.20 31.41
N GLN A 5 -20.69 -15.02 30.75
CA GLN A 5 -19.25 -14.84 30.76
C GLN A 5 -18.95 -13.39 30.37
N LYS A 6 -18.14 -12.70 31.18
CA LYS A 6 -17.67 -11.36 30.84
C LYS A 6 -16.88 -11.49 29.52
N ARG A 7 -17.32 -10.76 28.48
CA ARG A 7 -16.58 -10.64 27.23
C ARG A 7 -15.20 -10.08 27.55
N LYS A 8 -14.16 -10.76 27.08
CA LYS A 8 -12.77 -10.43 27.37
C LYS A 8 -12.24 -9.51 26.27
N VAL A 9 -11.71 -8.35 26.64
CA VAL A 9 -10.95 -7.50 25.71
C VAL A 9 -9.67 -8.25 25.32
N HIS A 10 -9.37 -8.31 24.02
CA HIS A 10 -8.14 -8.94 23.52
C HIS A 10 -6.99 -7.96 23.61
N LYS A 11 -5.79 -8.45 23.96
CA LYS A 11 -4.57 -7.66 23.77
C LYS A 11 -4.37 -7.37 22.29
N LEU A 12 -3.59 -6.35 21.98
CA LEU A 12 -3.38 -5.86 20.62
C LEU A 12 -2.95 -6.99 19.65
N ASP A 13 -2.00 -7.82 20.08
CA ASP A 13 -1.48 -8.98 19.32
C ASP A 13 -2.17 -10.32 19.67
N GLU A 14 -3.19 -10.32 20.52
CA GLU A 14 -3.90 -11.55 20.87
C GLU A 14 -4.83 -11.96 19.72
N PRO A 15 -4.79 -13.23 19.27
CA PRO A 15 -5.69 -13.70 18.26
C PRO A 15 -7.17 -13.63 18.70
N ILE A 16 -8.06 -13.36 17.75
CA ILE A 16 -9.51 -13.41 17.94
C ILE A 16 -10.05 -14.72 17.38
N LEU A 17 -10.75 -15.48 18.21
CA LEU A 17 -11.40 -16.73 17.85
C LEU A 17 -12.89 -16.61 18.21
N HIS A 18 -13.77 -16.76 17.23
CA HIS A 18 -15.22 -16.67 17.45
C HIS A 18 -15.81 -18.05 17.77
N GLU A 19 -16.71 -18.12 18.76
CA GLU A 19 -17.37 -19.37 19.19
C GLU A 19 -18.31 -19.96 18.13
N HIS A 20 -18.82 -19.13 17.21
CA HIS A 20 -19.79 -19.52 16.18
C HIS A 20 -19.19 -19.63 14.77
N HIS A 21 -17.88 -19.41 14.60
CA HIS A 21 -17.21 -19.55 13.30
C HIS A 21 -16.42 -20.86 13.25
N LYS A 22 -16.23 -21.37 12.03
CA LYS A 22 -15.36 -22.52 11.80
C LYS A 22 -13.95 -22.15 12.26
N ARG A 23 -13.28 -23.07 12.98
CA ARG A 23 -11.87 -22.89 13.36
C ARG A 23 -11.01 -22.63 12.12
N PRO A 24 -10.04 -21.70 12.19
CA PRO A 24 -9.10 -21.48 11.09
C PRO A 24 -8.45 -22.78 10.62
N THR A 25 -8.58 -23.07 9.34
CA THR A 25 -8.03 -24.25 8.66
C THR A 25 -7.00 -23.87 7.60
N THR A 26 -7.01 -22.63 7.11
CA THR A 26 -6.06 -22.11 6.13
C THR A 26 -5.18 -21.03 6.74
N ARG A 27 -3.93 -20.89 6.25
CA ARG A 27 -2.99 -19.82 6.67
C ARG A 27 -3.64 -18.42 6.67
N ARG A 28 -4.59 -18.19 5.78
CA ARG A 28 -5.35 -16.93 5.62
C ARG A 28 -6.34 -16.71 6.76
N GLU A 29 -7.09 -17.73 7.11
CA GLU A 29 -7.98 -17.69 8.29
C GLU A 29 -7.14 -17.48 9.57
N PHE A 30 -5.95 -18.08 9.65
CA PHE A 30 -5.02 -17.84 10.76
C PHE A 30 -4.56 -16.37 10.82
N LEU A 31 -4.33 -15.68 9.70
CA LEU A 31 -3.97 -14.26 9.68
C LEU A 31 -5.14 -13.34 10.07
N GLY A 32 -6.36 -13.62 9.59
CA GLY A 32 -7.55 -12.82 9.91
C GLY A 32 -7.86 -12.86 11.41
N ALA A 33 -7.73 -14.06 11.98
CA ALA A 33 -7.83 -14.30 13.41
C ALA A 33 -6.60 -13.83 14.21
N GLY A 34 -5.51 -13.37 13.58
CA GLY A 34 -4.28 -12.94 14.29
C GLY A 34 -3.45 -14.06 14.92
N LEU A 35 -3.62 -15.33 14.49
CA LEU A 35 -2.89 -16.49 15.03
C LEU A 35 -1.46 -16.66 14.48
N ILE A 36 -1.11 -15.97 13.39
CA ILE A 36 0.25 -16.01 12.83
C ILE A 36 0.72 -14.59 12.51
N SER A 37 1.94 -14.27 12.92
CA SER A 37 2.73 -13.14 12.40
C SER A 37 3.71 -13.68 11.34
N GLY A 38 3.98 -12.92 10.28
CA GLY A 38 4.69 -13.39 9.09
C GLY A 38 6.07 -14.03 9.38
N GLY A 39 6.25 -15.30 9.00
CA GLY A 39 7.55 -15.99 9.00
C GLY A 39 8.41 -15.61 7.78
N ALA A 40 9.73 -15.50 7.97
CA ALA A 40 10.72 -15.13 6.96
C ALA A 40 10.92 -16.25 5.91
N PHE A 41 10.91 -15.88 4.64
CA PHE A 41 11.54 -16.59 3.53
C PHE A 41 11.97 -15.52 2.53
N VAL A 42 13.28 -15.30 2.41
CA VAL A 42 13.88 -14.52 1.33
C VAL A 42 14.07 -15.49 0.17
N LEU A 43 13.29 -15.31 -0.89
CA LEU A 43 13.60 -15.92 -2.18
C LEU A 43 14.52 -14.93 -2.91
N GLY A 44 15.83 -15.16 -2.80
CA GLY A 44 16.82 -14.43 -3.59
C GLY A 44 16.75 -14.88 -5.05
N ASP A 45 15.94 -14.19 -5.85
CA ASP A 45 15.89 -14.39 -7.30
C ASP A 45 17.00 -13.56 -7.96
N SER A 46 18.21 -14.12 -8.04
CA SER A 46 19.28 -13.48 -8.82
C SER A 46 19.92 -14.36 -9.89
N LEU A 47 19.48 -15.61 -10.11
CA LEU A 47 20.10 -16.46 -11.15
C LEU A 47 19.17 -17.39 -11.95
N LEU A 48 17.84 -17.39 -11.74
CA LEU A 48 16.95 -18.42 -12.32
C LEU A 48 15.79 -17.93 -13.22
N LEU A 49 15.64 -16.63 -13.48
CA LEU A 49 14.46 -16.08 -14.17
C LEU A 49 14.74 -15.48 -15.57
N GLY A 50 15.40 -16.23 -16.45
CA GLY A 50 15.82 -15.70 -17.76
C GLY A 50 15.79 -16.66 -18.95
N LEU A 51 14.95 -17.70 -18.94
CA LEU A 51 14.74 -18.55 -20.12
C LEU A 51 13.44 -18.13 -20.84
N MET A 52 13.52 -17.18 -21.77
CA MET A 52 12.77 -17.12 -23.05
C MET A 52 13.40 -16.03 -23.96
N ALA A 53 13.45 -16.28 -25.28
CA ALA A 53 14.37 -15.65 -26.24
C ALA A 53 13.79 -14.46 -27.03
N ASN A 54 14.65 -13.47 -27.38
CA ASN A 54 14.55 -12.59 -28.57
C ASN A 54 15.92 -11.93 -28.91
N PRO A 55 16.17 -11.47 -30.16
CA PRO A 55 17.54 -11.34 -30.70
C PRO A 55 18.25 -10.00 -30.40
N ALA A 56 19.36 -10.09 -29.67
CA ALA A 56 20.69 -9.54 -29.95
C ALA A 56 20.83 -8.13 -30.54
N PHE A 57 21.07 -7.14 -29.68
CA PHE A 57 21.91 -5.98 -30.01
C PHE A 57 23.00 -5.77 -28.94
N ALA A 58 24.02 -4.96 -29.27
CA ALA A 58 25.14 -4.72 -28.37
C ALA A 58 24.65 -4.01 -27.10
N ALA A 59 24.67 -4.72 -25.98
CA ALA A 59 24.07 -4.21 -24.77
C ALA A 59 24.87 -3.05 -24.14
N THR A 60 24.14 -1.99 -23.78
CA THR A 60 24.55 -0.80 -23.05
C THR A 60 23.77 -0.74 -21.73
N PRO A 61 24.16 0.11 -20.75
CA PRO A 61 23.33 0.32 -19.56
C PRO A 61 21.86 0.68 -19.89
N GLN A 62 21.60 1.30 -21.05
CA GLN A 62 20.26 1.64 -21.51
C GLN A 62 19.50 0.43 -22.06
N SER A 63 20.14 -0.44 -22.84
CA SER A 63 19.53 -1.68 -23.36
C SER A 63 19.33 -2.74 -22.28
N CYS A 64 20.15 -2.73 -21.22
CA CYS A 64 19.95 -3.58 -20.04
C CYS A 64 18.87 -3.05 -19.09
N GLY A 65 18.20 -1.93 -19.41
CA GLY A 65 17.21 -1.29 -18.53
C GLY A 65 17.82 -0.74 -17.24
N LEU A 66 19.13 -0.48 -17.21
CA LEU A 66 19.90 0.00 -16.06
C LEU A 66 20.16 1.51 -16.11
N GLN A 67 19.47 2.27 -16.95
CA GLN A 67 19.45 3.71 -16.77
C GLN A 67 18.62 4.01 -15.52
N GLY A 68 19.32 4.48 -14.49
CA GLY A 68 18.71 5.06 -13.31
C GLY A 68 17.85 6.24 -13.74
N SER A 69 16.55 6.02 -13.69
CA SER A 69 15.56 7.04 -13.40
C SER A 69 14.32 6.28 -12.99
N PHE A 70 14.05 6.32 -11.69
CA PHE A 70 12.68 6.41 -11.18
C PHE A 70 11.82 7.06 -12.27
N THR A 71 10.78 6.40 -12.76
CA THR A 71 9.96 6.87 -13.91
C THR A 71 9.14 8.12 -13.58
N GLY A 72 9.56 8.92 -12.60
CA GLY A 72 8.87 10.07 -12.06
C GLY A 72 7.57 9.71 -11.33
N LYS A 73 7.22 8.42 -11.24
CA LYS A 73 5.95 7.96 -10.73
C LYS A 73 5.89 8.03 -9.21
N ILE A 74 4.82 8.57 -8.66
CA ILE A 74 4.64 8.72 -7.22
C ILE A 74 4.77 7.35 -6.53
N PRO A 75 5.58 7.21 -5.46
CA PRO A 75 5.61 5.99 -4.65
C PRO A 75 4.22 5.56 -4.18
N PHE A 76 3.90 4.28 -4.30
CA PHE A 76 2.59 3.74 -3.94
C PHE A 76 2.70 2.69 -2.81
N ILE A 77 2.01 2.92 -1.70
CA ILE A 77 1.97 2.00 -0.56
C ILE A 77 0.53 1.59 -0.28
N ALA A 78 0.27 0.29 -0.22
CA ALA A 78 -1.00 -0.27 0.18
C ALA A 78 -0.96 -0.78 1.62
N PHE A 79 -2.00 -0.50 2.41
CA PHE A 79 -2.29 -1.15 3.69
C PHE A 79 -3.46 -2.13 3.51
N ASP A 80 -3.15 -3.42 3.68
CA ASP A 80 -4.10 -4.53 3.61
C ASP A 80 -4.49 -4.95 5.03
N LEU A 81 -5.61 -4.44 5.51
CA LEU A 81 -6.13 -4.70 6.85
C LEU A 81 -6.99 -5.97 6.81
N GLY A 82 -6.38 -7.08 7.21
CA GLY A 82 -6.94 -8.43 7.07
C GLY A 82 -8.08 -8.72 8.04
N GLY A 83 -9.31 -8.70 7.53
CA GLY A 83 -10.58 -8.84 8.25
C GLY A 83 -11.51 -7.66 7.90
N GLY A 84 -12.58 -7.47 8.66
CA GLY A 84 -13.46 -6.31 8.51
C GLY A 84 -12.98 -5.10 9.31
N ALA A 85 -12.26 -4.15 8.70
CA ALA A 85 -11.88 -2.95 9.44
C ALA A 85 -13.05 -1.95 9.56
N ASN A 86 -13.11 -1.22 10.68
CA ASN A 86 -13.96 -0.05 10.84
C ASN A 86 -13.41 1.12 10.01
N MET A 87 -13.61 1.12 8.69
CA MET A 87 -13.13 2.25 7.88
C MET A 87 -14.08 3.45 7.88
N THR A 88 -15.39 3.19 7.91
CA THR A 88 -16.42 4.18 7.57
C THR A 88 -17.18 4.70 8.79
N GLY A 89 -17.47 5.99 8.78
CA GLY A 89 -18.23 6.69 9.82
C GLY A 89 -17.39 6.98 11.05
N SER A 90 -16.94 5.94 11.76
CA SER A 90 -16.22 6.12 13.02
C SER A 90 -14.71 6.32 12.87
N ASN A 91 -14.19 6.10 11.66
CA ASN A 91 -12.87 6.58 11.24
C ASN A 91 -13.00 7.63 10.13
N VAL A 92 -13.07 7.22 8.86
CA VAL A 92 -13.23 8.12 7.72
C VAL A 92 -14.71 8.42 7.52
N LEU A 93 -15.08 9.69 7.34
CA LEU A 93 -16.47 10.06 7.09
C LEU A 93 -16.87 9.66 5.66
N VAL A 94 -18.08 9.13 5.52
CA VAL A 94 -18.71 8.87 4.23
C VAL A 94 -20.14 9.41 4.32
N GLY A 95 -20.52 10.22 3.33
CA GLY A 95 -21.83 10.84 3.26
C GLY A 95 -22.64 10.40 2.06
N GLY A 96 -23.76 11.09 1.87
CA GLY A 96 -24.62 10.98 0.71
C GLY A 96 -24.01 11.58 -0.57
N PRO A 97 -24.84 11.80 -1.61
CA PRO A 97 -24.41 12.33 -2.90
C PRO A 97 -23.69 13.68 -2.84
N GLY A 98 -23.87 14.46 -1.76
CA GLY A 98 -23.19 15.75 -1.57
C GLY A 98 -21.73 15.65 -1.12
N GLY A 99 -21.18 14.46 -0.89
CA GLY A 99 -19.82 14.21 -0.43
C GLY A 99 -19.75 13.85 1.05
N GLN A 100 -18.54 13.85 1.65
CA GLN A 100 -18.33 13.38 3.03
C GLN A 100 -19.16 14.15 4.08
N MET A 101 -19.44 15.42 3.83
CA MET A 101 -20.18 16.32 4.73
C MET A 101 -21.70 16.28 4.50
N ASP A 102 -22.19 15.50 3.52
CA ASP A 102 -23.61 15.18 3.37
C ASP A 102 -23.96 14.05 4.35
N PHE A 103 -24.09 14.43 5.62
CA PHE A 103 -24.12 13.47 6.73
C PHE A 103 -25.27 12.47 6.67
N LEU A 104 -25.00 11.26 7.16
CA LEU A 104 -25.96 10.18 7.23
C LEU A 104 -26.98 10.41 8.36
N SER A 105 -28.03 9.60 8.40
CA SER A 105 -28.97 9.65 9.53
C SER A 105 -28.32 9.15 10.83
N THR A 106 -28.86 9.55 11.98
CA THR A 106 -28.44 9.01 13.29
C THR A 106 -28.47 7.48 13.33
N ALA A 107 -29.46 6.84 12.70
CA ALA A 107 -29.54 5.38 12.60
C ALA A 107 -28.42 4.80 11.69
N GLY A 108 -28.05 5.51 10.63
CA GLY A 108 -26.90 5.17 9.79
C GLY A 108 -25.58 5.22 10.58
N TYR A 109 -25.35 6.30 11.32
CA TYR A 109 -24.16 6.40 12.17
C TYR A 109 -24.15 5.38 13.32
N ASN A 110 -25.32 5.05 13.87
CA ASN A 110 -25.44 3.97 14.86
C ASN A 110 -25.01 2.62 14.29
N LYS A 111 -25.38 2.31 13.03
CA LYS A 111 -24.90 1.13 12.31
C LYS A 111 -23.37 1.14 12.14
N LEU A 112 -22.78 2.32 11.94
CA LEU A 112 -21.33 2.55 11.87
C LEU A 112 -20.66 2.69 13.26
N GLY A 113 -21.37 2.36 14.34
CA GLY A 113 -20.80 2.32 15.69
C GLY A 113 -20.64 3.68 16.36
N LEU A 114 -21.33 4.73 15.92
CA LEU A 114 -21.37 6.02 16.59
C LEU A 114 -22.73 6.24 17.28
N PRO A 115 -22.77 6.56 18.58
CA PRO A 115 -24.01 6.97 19.25
C PRO A 115 -24.48 8.35 18.73
N GLY A 116 -25.74 8.69 18.99
CA GLY A 116 -26.36 9.88 18.39
C GLY A 116 -25.79 11.21 18.88
N ASP A 117 -25.19 11.23 20.07
CA ASP A 117 -24.47 12.36 20.66
C ASP A 117 -23.02 12.48 20.17
N MET A 118 -22.54 11.53 19.36
CA MET A 118 -21.26 11.57 18.66
C MET A 118 -21.45 11.57 17.13
N ALA A 119 -22.66 11.81 16.63
CA ALA A 119 -22.90 11.81 15.19
C ALA A 119 -22.28 13.07 14.54
N PRO A 120 -21.58 12.95 13.39
CA PRO A 120 -21.09 14.11 12.66
C PRO A 120 -22.18 15.18 12.41
N GLY A 121 -21.82 16.45 12.65
CA GLY A 121 -22.72 17.60 12.54
C GLY A 121 -23.48 17.96 13.82
N VAL A 122 -23.37 17.17 14.90
CA VAL A 122 -23.84 17.59 16.24
C VAL A 122 -22.72 18.28 17.00
N ALA A 123 -23.05 19.23 17.88
CA ALA A 123 -22.05 19.94 18.67
C ALA A 123 -21.30 19.00 19.61
N GLU A 124 -19.97 19.02 19.53
CA GLU A 124 -19.11 18.15 20.33
C GLU A 124 -18.90 18.72 21.74
N ALA A 125 -19.27 17.95 22.76
CA ALA A 125 -19.18 18.38 24.15
C ALA A 125 -17.73 18.55 24.64
N THR A 126 -16.82 17.71 24.15
CA THR A 126 -15.38 17.75 24.46
C THR A 126 -14.56 17.65 23.18
N PRO A 127 -14.35 18.76 22.44
CA PRO A 127 -13.62 18.73 21.19
C PRO A 127 -12.17 18.28 21.36
N THR A 128 -11.69 17.44 20.44
CA THR A 128 -10.26 17.13 20.35
C THR A 128 -9.49 18.34 19.82
N ALA A 129 -8.16 18.37 19.99
CA ALA A 129 -7.32 19.52 19.65
C ALA A 129 -7.42 19.96 18.17
N THR A 130 -7.77 19.04 17.27
CA THR A 130 -7.87 19.26 15.82
C THR A 130 -9.32 19.18 15.31
N SER A 131 -10.29 18.94 16.20
CA SER A 131 -11.70 18.89 15.85
C SER A 131 -12.24 20.23 15.36
N ASN A 132 -13.19 20.18 14.43
CA ASN A 132 -13.99 21.31 14.00
C ASN A 132 -15.12 21.68 15.00
N GLY A 133 -15.28 20.92 16.08
CA GLY A 133 -16.29 21.12 17.13
C GLY A 133 -17.66 20.48 16.83
N ASP A 134 -17.75 19.70 15.76
CA ASP A 134 -18.97 19.05 15.28
C ASP A 134 -18.77 17.54 15.01
N HIS A 135 -17.82 16.93 15.73
CA HIS A 135 -17.33 15.57 15.52
C HIS A 135 -16.67 15.31 14.16
N THR A 136 -16.29 16.35 13.42
CA THR A 136 -15.48 16.24 12.21
C THR A 136 -14.08 16.77 12.39
N ASP A 137 -13.14 16.22 11.61
CA ASP A 137 -11.77 16.69 11.51
C ASP A 137 -11.30 16.61 10.05
N THR A 138 -10.79 17.72 9.52
CA THR A 138 -10.32 17.86 8.13
C THR A 138 -8.83 18.19 8.05
N THR A 139 -8.08 17.88 9.11
CA THR A 139 -6.66 18.20 9.27
C THR A 139 -5.81 17.63 8.12
N PHE A 140 -6.14 16.44 7.63
CA PHE A 140 -5.47 15.77 6.50
C PHE A 140 -6.19 15.97 5.16
N GLY A 141 -7.12 16.92 5.05
CA GLY A 141 -7.91 17.19 3.85
C GLY A 141 -9.06 16.21 3.62
N LEU A 142 -8.84 14.90 3.82
CA LEU A 142 -9.92 13.91 3.95
C LEU A 142 -10.63 14.11 5.28
N ALA A 143 -11.98 14.07 5.28
CA ALA A 143 -12.75 14.22 6.50
C ALA A 143 -12.77 12.91 7.33
N PHE A 144 -12.40 13.02 8.60
CA PHE A 144 -12.47 11.98 9.61
C PHE A 144 -13.47 12.35 10.69
N HIS A 145 -13.95 11.35 11.43
CA HIS A 145 -14.55 11.59 12.73
C HIS A 145 -13.46 12.15 13.67
N SER A 146 -13.76 13.19 14.45
CA SER A 146 -12.79 13.85 15.35
C SER A 146 -12.11 12.88 16.32
N ASP A 147 -12.85 11.85 16.72
CA ASP A 147 -12.40 10.78 17.61
C ASP A 147 -11.91 9.50 16.88
N SER A 148 -11.57 9.59 15.59
CA SER A 148 -11.08 8.47 14.79
C SER A 148 -9.76 7.89 15.35
N ALA A 149 -9.67 6.56 15.43
CA ALA A 149 -8.45 5.87 15.81
C ALA A 149 -7.35 6.00 14.74
N PHE A 150 -7.69 5.89 13.45
CA PHE A 150 -6.75 6.16 12.36
C PHE A 150 -6.18 7.58 12.45
N LEU A 151 -7.07 8.57 12.64
CA LEU A 151 -6.69 9.97 12.79
C LEU A 151 -5.75 10.18 13.98
N ARG A 152 -6.11 9.67 15.18
CA ARG A 152 -5.26 9.75 16.38
C ARG A 152 -3.87 9.18 16.13
N GLY A 153 -3.79 8.02 15.48
CA GLY A 153 -2.52 7.38 15.16
C GLY A 153 -1.67 8.22 14.21
N MET A 154 -2.26 8.78 13.15
CA MET A 154 -1.54 9.65 12.22
C MET A 154 -1.10 10.96 12.88
N LEU A 155 -1.95 11.58 13.72
CA LEU A 155 -1.62 12.81 14.46
C LEU A 155 -0.49 12.59 15.47
N ALA A 156 -0.35 11.39 16.03
CA ALA A 156 0.72 11.08 16.98
C ALA A 156 2.12 11.13 16.34
N VAL A 157 2.20 10.90 15.02
CA VAL A 157 3.47 10.75 14.29
C VAL A 157 3.77 11.94 13.38
N THR A 158 2.75 12.54 12.78
CA THR A 158 2.93 13.55 11.73
C THR A 158 3.11 14.96 12.27
N SER A 159 3.95 15.75 11.62
CA SER A 159 4.09 17.18 11.87
C SER A 159 2.94 18.01 11.25
N PRO A 160 2.71 19.26 11.71
CA PRO A 160 1.69 20.13 11.10
C PRO A 160 1.88 20.37 9.60
N GLU A 161 3.13 20.41 9.13
CA GLU A 161 3.46 20.56 7.70
C GLU A 161 3.00 19.35 6.89
N THR A 162 3.32 18.13 7.36
CA THR A 162 2.87 16.89 6.72
C THR A 162 1.35 16.84 6.57
N ARG A 163 0.64 17.24 7.64
CA ARG A 163 -0.83 17.32 7.66
C ARG A 163 -1.35 18.34 6.64
N ALA A 164 -0.78 19.55 6.63
CA ALA A 164 -1.15 20.61 5.70
C ALA A 164 -0.98 20.16 4.24
N ASN A 165 0.04 19.35 3.95
CA ASN A 165 0.38 18.90 2.60
C ASN A 165 -0.25 17.55 2.20
N THR A 166 -1.15 17.01 3.03
CA THR A 166 -1.89 15.77 2.74
C THR A 166 -3.34 16.09 2.34
N ASN A 167 -3.88 15.33 1.39
CA ASN A 167 -5.31 15.22 1.09
C ASN A 167 -5.69 13.74 0.92
N GLY A 168 -6.96 13.38 0.86
CA GLY A 168 -7.37 12.00 0.60
C GLY A 168 -8.76 11.85 0.02
N CYS A 169 -9.10 10.65 -0.42
CA CYS A 169 -10.41 10.35 -0.96
C CYS A 169 -10.90 8.98 -0.49
N VAL A 170 -12.17 8.90 -0.10
CA VAL A 170 -12.85 7.65 0.26
C VAL A 170 -13.69 7.13 -0.89
N ILE A 171 -13.73 5.81 -1.06
CA ILE A 171 -14.49 5.12 -2.10
C ILE A 171 -15.43 4.12 -1.41
N PRO A 172 -16.70 4.47 -1.15
CA PRO A 172 -17.69 3.51 -0.68
C PRO A 172 -17.91 2.42 -1.73
N ALA A 173 -17.56 1.19 -1.36
CA ALA A 173 -17.63 0.04 -2.25
C ALA A 173 -17.78 -1.23 -1.41
N ARG A 174 -18.70 -2.10 -1.83
CA ARG A 174 -18.89 -3.39 -1.18
C ARG A 174 -17.69 -4.29 -1.44
N SER A 175 -17.13 -4.84 -0.39
CA SER A 175 -16.24 -6.00 -0.43
C SER A 175 -16.95 -7.18 0.22
N ASP A 176 -16.71 -8.39 -0.29
CA ASP A 176 -17.25 -9.59 0.35
C ASP A 176 -16.59 -9.76 1.72
N ASN A 177 -17.37 -10.05 2.76
CA ASN A 177 -16.81 -10.26 4.09
C ASN A 177 -16.14 -11.63 4.17
N ASP A 178 -15.00 -11.71 4.88
CA ASP A 178 -14.29 -12.96 5.19
C ASP A 178 -13.88 -13.80 3.98
N THR A 179 -13.79 -13.19 2.81
CA THR A 179 -13.29 -13.86 1.61
C THR A 179 -11.97 -13.22 1.20
N GLY A 180 -10.86 -13.90 1.49
CA GLY A 180 -9.54 -13.53 0.94
C GLY A 180 -9.45 -13.59 -0.60
N ASN A 181 -10.58 -13.71 -1.29
CA ASN A 181 -10.77 -13.68 -2.74
C ASN A 181 -11.08 -12.28 -3.27
N ASN A 182 -11.28 -11.27 -2.41
CA ASN A 182 -11.46 -9.90 -2.86
C ASN A 182 -10.21 -9.46 -3.67
N PRO A 183 -10.34 -9.18 -4.98
CA PRO A 183 -9.22 -8.75 -5.84
C PRO A 183 -8.86 -7.27 -5.60
N HIS A 184 -8.56 -6.95 -4.34
CA HIS A 184 -8.47 -5.58 -3.84
C HIS A 184 -7.08 -4.97 -4.02
N ASN A 185 -6.04 -5.81 -4.14
CA ASN A 185 -4.65 -5.37 -4.20
C ASN A 185 -4.31 -4.82 -5.60
N PRO A 186 -4.03 -3.51 -5.75
CA PRO A 186 -3.84 -2.88 -7.06
C PRO A 186 -2.39 -2.93 -7.55
N MET A 187 -1.46 -3.60 -6.85
CA MET A 187 -0.02 -3.47 -7.09
C MET A 187 0.39 -3.74 -8.54
N TYR A 188 -0.15 -4.79 -9.15
CA TYR A 188 0.13 -5.08 -10.55
C TYR A 188 -0.48 -4.05 -11.51
N LEU A 189 -1.62 -3.46 -11.18
CA LEU A 189 -2.21 -2.36 -11.98
C LEU A 189 -1.36 -1.09 -11.87
N ILE A 190 -0.80 -0.81 -10.69
CA ILE A 190 0.15 0.29 -10.49
C ILE A 190 1.43 0.07 -11.31
N ASN A 191 1.96 -1.16 -11.35
CA ASN A 191 3.08 -1.49 -12.23
C ASN A 191 2.74 -1.29 -13.72
N MET A 192 1.52 -1.61 -14.15
CA MET A 192 1.07 -1.36 -15.53
C MET A 192 1.02 0.13 -15.90
N CYS A 193 1.06 1.04 -14.92
CA CYS A 193 1.21 2.49 -15.13
C CYS A 193 2.67 2.93 -15.34
N GLY A 194 3.61 1.99 -15.46
CA GLY A 194 5.03 2.26 -15.68
C GLY A 194 5.82 2.63 -14.42
N ALA A 195 5.26 2.40 -13.22
CA ALA A 195 5.99 2.55 -11.97
C ALA A 195 7.13 1.51 -11.88
N LYS A 196 8.37 1.97 -11.68
CA LYS A 196 9.59 1.13 -11.60
C LYS A 196 10.46 1.52 -10.41
N GLY A 197 11.10 0.55 -9.78
CA GLY A 197 12.06 0.75 -8.69
C GLY A 197 13.50 0.42 -9.12
N ASP A 198 14.48 0.99 -8.44
CA ASP A 198 15.91 0.80 -8.75
C ASP A 198 16.37 -0.65 -8.51
N LEU A 199 15.85 -1.29 -7.46
CA LEU A 199 16.26 -2.63 -7.02
C LEU A 199 15.18 -3.67 -7.34
N LEU A 200 13.95 -3.37 -6.96
CA LEU A 200 12.80 -4.26 -7.02
C LEU A 200 11.64 -3.57 -7.73
N GLU A 201 10.83 -4.35 -8.44
CA GLU A 201 9.64 -3.78 -9.07
C GLU A 201 8.53 -3.62 -8.01
N LEU A 202 8.08 -4.72 -7.42
CA LEU A 202 7.03 -4.74 -6.40
C LEU A 202 7.54 -5.42 -5.13
N ILE A 203 7.09 -4.95 -3.97
CA ILE A 203 7.35 -5.59 -2.68
C ILE A 203 6.08 -5.80 -1.87
N GLY A 204 6.12 -6.73 -0.92
CA GLY A 204 5.02 -6.93 0.00
C GLY A 204 5.44 -7.63 1.28
N SER A 205 4.70 -7.42 2.37
CA SER A 205 5.04 -8.02 3.67
C SER A 205 4.62 -9.48 3.81
N GLN A 206 4.10 -10.11 2.76
CA GLN A 206 3.66 -11.51 2.77
C GLN A 206 4.24 -12.28 1.58
N SER A 207 4.60 -13.54 1.81
CA SER A 207 4.96 -14.46 0.72
C SER A 207 3.67 -14.95 0.03
N ALA A 208 3.19 -14.16 -0.92
CA ALA A 208 1.99 -14.43 -1.72
C ALA A 208 2.13 -13.80 -3.11
N VAL A 209 1.32 -14.24 -4.09
CA VAL A 209 1.34 -13.69 -5.47
C VAL A 209 1.06 -12.18 -5.49
N SER A 210 0.21 -11.68 -4.59
CA SER A 210 -0.06 -10.25 -4.44
C SER A 210 0.91 -9.52 -3.50
N GLY A 211 1.85 -10.22 -2.86
CA GLY A 211 2.66 -9.68 -1.77
C GLY A 211 1.89 -9.42 -0.46
N ALA A 212 0.60 -9.79 -0.42
CA ALA A 212 -0.33 -9.42 0.64
C ALA A 212 -1.30 -10.57 0.99
N ARG A 213 -2.28 -10.30 1.87
CA ARG A 213 -3.39 -11.25 2.16
C ARG A 213 -4.39 -11.26 1.01
N SER A 214 -4.84 -10.08 0.62
CA SER A 214 -5.87 -9.88 -0.40
C SER A 214 -5.31 -10.18 -1.80
N MET A 215 -6.15 -10.73 -2.67
CA MET A 215 -5.75 -11.07 -4.04
C MET A 215 -5.56 -9.82 -4.89
N ALA A 216 -4.73 -9.93 -5.92
CA ALA A 216 -4.72 -8.97 -7.01
C ALA A 216 -5.77 -9.37 -8.07
N PRO A 217 -6.31 -8.42 -8.85
CA PRO A 217 -7.14 -8.72 -10.02
C PRO A 217 -6.45 -9.73 -10.95
N ALA A 218 -7.11 -10.85 -11.25
CA ALA A 218 -6.46 -11.97 -11.93
C ALA A 218 -5.85 -11.59 -13.28
N GLY A 219 -6.50 -10.69 -14.03
CA GLY A 219 -6.02 -10.23 -15.34
C GLY A 219 -4.82 -9.29 -15.30
N SER A 220 -4.46 -8.73 -14.13
CA SER A 220 -3.30 -7.85 -13.99
C SER A 220 -2.02 -8.57 -13.58
N ILE A 221 -2.13 -9.80 -13.05
CA ILE A 221 -0.99 -10.55 -12.52
C ILE A 221 0.03 -10.85 -13.62
N ASN A 222 1.28 -10.47 -13.38
CA ASN A 222 2.43 -10.92 -14.16
C ASN A 222 3.50 -11.45 -13.20
N LEU A 223 3.76 -12.77 -13.26
CA LEU A 223 4.66 -13.45 -12.33
C LEU A 223 6.12 -12.98 -12.44
N LYS A 224 6.52 -12.35 -13.55
CA LYS A 224 7.83 -11.69 -13.69
C LYS A 224 8.04 -10.56 -12.66
N TYR A 225 6.94 -9.92 -12.26
CA TYR A 225 6.92 -8.83 -11.30
C TYR A 225 6.34 -9.26 -9.96
N GLN A 226 6.42 -10.56 -9.63
CA GLN A 226 5.89 -11.05 -8.36
C GLN A 226 6.54 -10.31 -7.18
N PRO A 227 5.75 -9.76 -6.24
CA PRO A 227 6.31 -8.97 -5.15
C PRO A 227 7.30 -9.74 -4.30
N THR A 228 8.47 -9.15 -4.07
CA THR A 228 9.47 -9.68 -3.15
C THR A 228 9.01 -9.49 -1.71
N LYS A 229 9.15 -10.53 -0.88
CA LYS A 229 8.75 -10.47 0.52
C LYS A 229 9.74 -9.61 1.31
N VAL A 230 9.24 -8.56 1.98
CA VAL A 230 10.00 -7.72 2.91
C VAL A 230 9.14 -7.39 4.13
N ASP A 231 9.53 -7.85 5.33
CA ASP A 231 8.78 -7.56 6.56
C ASP A 231 9.61 -7.18 7.80
N ARG A 232 10.93 -7.00 7.64
CA ARG A 232 11.85 -6.66 8.74
C ARG A 232 13.13 -5.97 8.22
N ALA A 233 13.90 -5.35 9.11
CA ALA A 233 15.12 -4.62 8.76
C ALA A 233 16.17 -5.50 8.06
N SER A 234 16.32 -6.76 8.51
CA SER A 234 17.29 -7.69 7.91
C SER A 234 16.93 -8.10 6.48
N ASP A 235 15.64 -8.05 6.10
CA ASP A 235 15.24 -8.32 4.72
C ASP A 235 15.72 -7.16 3.82
N VAL A 236 15.66 -5.92 4.31
CA VAL A 236 16.07 -4.71 3.57
C VAL A 236 17.57 -4.71 3.28
N THR A 237 18.39 -4.93 4.31
CA THR A 237 19.86 -5.00 4.15
C THR A 237 20.30 -6.24 3.38
N GLY A 238 19.56 -7.35 3.50
CA GLY A 238 19.81 -8.59 2.76
C GLY A 238 19.52 -8.51 1.25
N LEU A 239 18.83 -7.47 0.75
CA LEU A 239 18.56 -7.31 -0.69
C LEU A 239 19.82 -7.08 -1.52
N VAL A 240 20.89 -6.55 -0.91
CA VAL A 240 22.11 -6.16 -1.61
C VAL A 240 23.35 -6.81 -1.01
N ASP A 241 23.20 -8.00 -0.42
CA ASP A 241 24.35 -8.78 -0.01
C ASP A 241 25.18 -9.17 -1.25
N THR A 242 26.28 -8.44 -1.44
CA THR A 242 27.26 -8.62 -2.52
C THR A 242 28.10 -9.89 -2.33
N GLY A 243 27.77 -10.72 -1.34
CA GLY A 243 28.37 -12.01 -1.07
C GLY A 243 29.77 -11.85 -0.53
N GLY A 244 29.94 -11.30 0.66
CA GLY A 244 31.22 -11.23 1.41
C GLY A 244 32.42 -10.59 0.68
N LEU A 245 32.24 -10.09 -0.55
CA LEU A 245 33.29 -9.52 -1.37
C LEU A 245 33.69 -8.14 -0.86
N VAL A 246 32.71 -7.37 -0.38
CA VAL A 246 32.92 -6.06 0.27
C VAL A 246 33.38 -6.22 1.73
N ASP A 247 33.17 -7.39 2.34
CA ASP A 247 33.81 -7.72 3.62
C ASP A 247 35.32 -8.03 3.45
N LEU A 248 35.72 -8.44 2.24
CA LEU A 248 37.09 -8.79 1.89
C LEU A 248 37.87 -7.64 1.20
N LEU A 249 37.16 -6.70 0.58
CA LEU A 249 37.69 -5.62 -0.26
C LEU A 249 36.95 -4.30 0.03
N SER A 250 37.58 -3.14 -0.16
CA SER A 250 36.84 -1.87 -0.08
C SER A 250 35.72 -1.82 -1.14
N GLN A 251 34.65 -1.04 -0.93
CA GLN A 251 33.57 -0.91 -1.92
C GLN A 251 34.09 -0.51 -3.32
N ALA A 252 35.10 0.35 -3.37
CA ALA A 252 35.75 0.75 -4.62
C ALA A 252 36.50 -0.41 -5.28
N ASP A 253 37.21 -1.23 -4.50
CA ASP A 253 37.93 -2.41 -4.99
C ASP A 253 36.97 -3.54 -5.41
N ALA A 254 35.88 -3.74 -4.67
CA ALA A 254 34.81 -4.67 -5.03
C ALA A 254 34.13 -4.24 -6.34
N GLY A 255 33.83 -2.94 -6.50
CA GLY A 255 33.35 -2.37 -7.75
C GLY A 255 34.32 -2.59 -8.91
N ALA A 256 35.61 -2.34 -8.71
CA ALA A 256 36.65 -2.56 -9.72
C ALA A 256 36.84 -4.05 -10.09
N VAL A 257 36.72 -4.96 -9.12
CA VAL A 257 36.74 -6.41 -9.37
C VAL A 257 35.51 -6.84 -10.17
N MET A 258 34.33 -6.31 -9.84
CA MET A 258 33.08 -6.63 -10.55
C MET A 258 33.06 -6.04 -11.96
N ASP A 259 33.62 -4.84 -12.17
CA ASP A 259 33.88 -4.27 -13.51
C ASP A 259 34.86 -5.14 -14.31
N ALA A 260 35.93 -5.64 -13.68
CA ALA A 260 36.85 -6.56 -14.34
C ALA A 260 36.20 -7.90 -14.71
N VAL A 261 35.36 -8.46 -13.82
CA VAL A 261 34.60 -9.70 -14.08
C VAL A 261 33.58 -9.49 -15.21
N GLU A 262 32.88 -8.36 -15.22
CA GLU A 262 31.98 -7.94 -16.30
C GLU A 262 32.69 -7.86 -17.64
N ARG A 263 33.84 -7.18 -17.71
CA ARG A 263 34.67 -7.07 -18.91
C ARG A 263 35.22 -8.42 -19.40
N ILE A 264 35.69 -9.27 -18.49
CA ILE A 264 36.16 -10.63 -18.82
C ILE A 264 35.01 -11.47 -19.35
N SER A 265 33.82 -11.36 -18.74
CA SER A 265 32.62 -12.10 -19.16
C SER A 265 32.19 -11.63 -20.55
N LYS A 266 32.19 -10.32 -20.81
CA LYS A 266 31.92 -9.72 -22.13
C LYS A 266 32.87 -10.27 -23.20
N ALA A 267 34.17 -10.32 -22.91
CA ALA A 267 35.19 -10.85 -23.82
C ALA A 267 35.06 -12.37 -24.06
N LYS A 268 34.71 -13.15 -23.02
CA LYS A 268 34.51 -14.61 -23.14
C LYS A 268 33.24 -15.00 -23.89
N LEU A 269 32.20 -14.18 -23.79
CA LEU A 269 30.97 -14.33 -24.56
C LEU A 269 31.14 -13.83 -26.01
N GLY A 270 32.21 -13.07 -26.30
CA GLY A 270 32.48 -12.51 -27.63
C GLY A 270 31.53 -11.37 -28.01
N ILE A 271 30.94 -10.69 -27.02
CA ILE A 271 29.98 -9.59 -27.23
C ILE A 271 30.69 -8.34 -27.78
N ASP A 272 31.97 -8.17 -27.48
CA ASP A 272 32.83 -7.06 -27.91
C ASP A 272 33.71 -7.38 -29.13
N GLY A 273 33.49 -8.52 -29.79
CA GLY A 273 34.37 -9.01 -30.87
C GLY A 273 35.56 -9.84 -30.38
N GLY A 274 35.61 -10.23 -29.11
CA GLY A 274 36.61 -11.14 -28.54
C GLY A 274 36.56 -12.59 -29.06
N THR A 275 37.52 -13.42 -28.63
CA THR A 275 37.76 -14.82 -29.09
C THR A 275 36.73 -15.85 -28.61
N GLY A 276 35.47 -15.43 -28.44
CA GLY A 276 34.42 -16.11 -27.68
C GLY A 276 34.44 -17.63 -27.78
N SER A 277 34.72 -18.30 -26.66
CA SER A 277 34.81 -19.76 -26.57
C SER A 277 33.46 -20.44 -26.24
N ILE A 278 32.42 -19.64 -25.97
CA ILE A 278 31.10 -20.12 -25.53
C ILE A 278 30.13 -20.05 -26.71
N ASN A 279 29.68 -21.22 -27.17
CA ASN A 279 28.63 -21.36 -28.17
C ASN A 279 27.25 -21.24 -27.51
N ALA A 280 26.88 -20.01 -27.13
CA ALA A 280 25.56 -19.67 -26.61
C ALA A 280 24.83 -18.77 -27.61
N THR A 281 23.50 -18.82 -27.60
CA THR A 281 22.68 -17.88 -28.36
C THR A 281 22.96 -16.45 -27.87
N ASN A 282 22.86 -15.48 -28.77
CA ASN A 282 23.12 -14.08 -28.43
C ASN A 282 22.24 -13.56 -27.27
N VAL A 283 21.03 -14.10 -27.10
CA VAL A 283 20.14 -13.83 -25.97
C VAL A 283 20.78 -14.19 -24.62
N VAL A 284 21.40 -15.38 -24.54
CA VAL A 284 22.05 -15.85 -23.31
C VAL A 284 23.29 -15.00 -23.01
N LYS A 285 24.02 -14.58 -24.05
CA LYS A 285 25.17 -13.70 -23.91
C LYS A 285 24.76 -12.33 -23.35
N GLU A 286 23.69 -11.76 -23.89
CA GLU A 286 23.14 -10.47 -23.47
C GLU A 286 22.58 -10.51 -22.05
N LEU A 287 21.81 -11.55 -21.71
CA LEU A 287 21.29 -11.76 -20.36
C LEU A 287 22.42 -11.84 -19.32
N VAL A 288 23.46 -12.62 -19.60
CA VAL A 288 24.61 -12.77 -18.69
C VAL A 288 25.33 -11.43 -18.53
N HIS A 289 25.53 -10.68 -19.61
CA HIS A 289 26.17 -9.36 -19.56
C HIS A 289 25.35 -8.33 -18.77
N CYS A 290 24.04 -8.23 -19.02
CA CYS A 290 23.16 -7.34 -18.25
C CYS A 290 23.06 -7.74 -16.78
N GLY A 291 23.12 -9.05 -16.46
CA GLY A 291 23.21 -9.56 -15.10
C GLY A 291 24.48 -9.07 -14.39
N TYR A 292 25.65 -9.18 -15.02
CA TYR A 292 26.90 -8.68 -14.45
C TYR A 292 26.90 -7.15 -14.28
N LEU A 293 26.45 -6.41 -15.29
CA LEU A 293 26.34 -4.94 -15.21
C LEU A 293 25.41 -4.50 -14.07
N LYS A 294 24.28 -5.19 -13.87
CA LYS A 294 23.35 -4.90 -12.76
C LYS A 294 24.02 -5.14 -11.42
N THR A 295 24.75 -6.25 -11.27
CA THR A 295 25.47 -6.55 -10.02
C THR A 295 26.56 -5.53 -9.73
N THR A 296 27.36 -5.12 -10.73
CA THR A 296 28.38 -4.07 -10.56
C THR A 296 27.75 -2.76 -10.09
N LYS A 297 26.67 -2.31 -10.74
CA LYS A 297 25.96 -1.09 -10.32
C LYS A 297 25.36 -1.22 -8.91
N ASN A 298 24.85 -2.38 -8.54
CA ASN A 298 24.33 -2.62 -7.20
C ASN A 298 25.43 -2.56 -6.14
N VAL A 299 26.62 -3.10 -6.42
CA VAL A 299 27.79 -3.01 -5.52
C VAL A 299 28.25 -1.56 -5.37
N GLU A 300 28.32 -0.80 -6.48
CA GLU A 300 28.69 0.62 -6.46
C GLU A 300 27.68 1.47 -5.67
N ALA A 301 26.39 1.23 -5.83
CA ALA A 301 25.33 2.02 -5.21
C ALA A 301 24.98 1.59 -3.77
N TYR A 302 25.13 0.31 -3.43
CA TYR A 302 24.60 -0.29 -2.20
C TYR A 302 25.58 -1.24 -1.50
N GLY A 303 26.85 -1.25 -1.90
CA GLY A 303 27.89 -2.07 -1.27
C GLY A 303 28.13 -1.74 0.20
N ASP A 304 27.65 -0.59 0.70
CA ASP A 304 27.53 -0.29 2.13
C ASP A 304 26.09 -0.57 2.63
N PRO A 305 25.87 -1.65 3.41
CA PRO A 305 24.57 -1.98 3.98
C PRO A 305 23.99 -0.89 4.89
N ALA A 306 24.83 0.01 5.45
CA ALA A 306 24.37 1.09 6.31
C ALA A 306 23.43 2.07 5.60
N THR A 307 23.51 2.16 4.26
CA THR A 307 22.61 3.00 3.44
C THR A 307 21.16 2.51 3.44
N LEU A 308 20.96 1.22 3.73
CA LEU A 308 19.66 0.55 3.75
C LEU A 308 19.19 0.20 5.18
N ASP A 309 20.06 0.32 6.18
CA ASP A 309 19.76 -0.01 7.57
C ASP A 309 18.73 0.96 8.18
N LEU A 310 17.58 0.42 8.58
CA LEU A 310 16.49 1.15 9.21
C LEU A 310 16.89 1.80 10.54
N PHE A 311 17.80 1.17 11.29
CA PHE A 311 18.21 1.63 12.63
C PHE A 311 19.28 2.72 12.57
N GLN A 312 19.94 2.90 11.42
CA GLN A 312 20.91 3.97 11.18
C GLN A 312 20.29 5.14 10.41
N ASP A 313 19.20 4.91 9.69
CA ASP A 313 18.51 5.96 8.94
C ASP A 313 17.81 6.96 9.89
N THR A 314 18.36 8.18 9.97
CA THR A 314 17.79 9.28 10.76
C THR A 314 16.39 9.69 10.32
N ASN A 315 16.02 9.50 9.04
CA ASN A 315 14.67 9.76 8.57
C ASN A 315 13.66 8.71 9.06
N VAL A 316 14.11 7.50 9.39
CA VAL A 316 13.27 6.45 9.99
C VAL A 316 13.23 6.61 11.51
N THR A 317 14.40 6.67 12.15
CA THR A 317 14.52 6.66 13.62
C THR A 317 13.95 7.90 14.30
N SER A 318 13.97 9.06 13.63
CA SER A 318 13.36 10.30 14.15
C SER A 318 11.82 10.25 14.19
N ILE A 319 11.17 9.48 13.31
CA ILE A 319 9.71 9.41 13.22
C ILE A 319 9.09 8.81 14.48
N LEU A 320 9.75 7.80 15.07
CA LEU A 320 9.27 7.13 16.29
C LEU A 320 10.05 7.53 17.54
N ASN A 321 10.97 8.49 17.49
CA ASN A 321 11.85 8.84 18.62
C ASN A 321 12.59 7.61 19.19
N GLU A 322 13.23 6.83 18.32
CA GLU A 322 13.95 5.62 18.73
C GLU A 322 15.09 5.91 19.73
N PRO A 323 15.33 5.04 20.72
CA PRO A 323 14.63 3.76 20.98
C PRO A 323 13.40 3.89 21.89
N THR A 324 13.01 5.11 22.27
CA THR A 324 11.97 5.35 23.28
C THR A 324 10.57 5.06 22.74
N GLY A 325 10.35 5.34 21.45
CA GLY A 325 9.06 5.16 20.81
C GLY A 325 8.11 6.34 21.03
N ILE A 326 7.00 6.32 20.29
CA ILE A 326 5.84 7.20 20.52
C ILE A 326 4.80 6.41 21.29
N THR A 327 4.31 6.97 22.40
CA THR A 327 3.20 6.37 23.17
C THR A 327 1.93 7.18 22.99
N VAL A 328 0.88 6.53 22.49
CA VAL A 328 -0.46 7.09 22.33
C VAL A 328 -1.49 6.07 22.79
N ASP A 329 -2.38 6.48 23.71
CA ASP A 329 -3.46 5.66 24.27
C ASP A 329 -3.02 4.24 24.69
N GLY A 330 -1.86 4.16 25.36
CA GLY A 330 -1.31 2.90 25.87
C GLY A 330 -0.58 2.03 24.84
N ILE A 331 -0.55 2.43 23.56
CA ILE A 331 0.29 1.79 22.53
C ILE A 331 1.61 2.53 22.44
N THR A 332 2.72 1.82 22.68
CA THR A 332 4.08 2.30 22.40
C THR A 332 4.56 1.75 21.07
N ALA A 333 4.77 2.64 20.10
CA ALA A 333 5.29 2.33 18.78
C ALA A 333 6.80 2.50 18.73
N THR A 334 7.52 1.41 18.42
CA THR A 334 8.96 1.39 18.17
C THR A 334 9.30 0.50 16.97
N LEU A 335 10.47 0.69 16.38
CA LEU A 335 11.02 -0.17 15.32
C LEU A 335 11.28 -1.60 15.79
N GLY A 336 11.39 -1.85 17.10
CA GLY A 336 11.49 -3.20 17.66
C GLY A 336 10.17 -3.98 17.66
N GLN A 337 9.05 -3.35 17.30
CA GLN A 337 7.74 -4.01 17.18
C GLN A 337 7.51 -4.47 15.74
N GLY A 338 7.15 -5.74 15.57
CA GLY A 338 7.08 -6.37 14.24
C GLY A 338 6.14 -5.72 13.23
N PHE A 339 5.09 -4.99 13.67
CA PHE A 339 4.26 -4.22 12.73
C PHE A 339 4.95 -2.93 12.26
N TYR A 340 5.56 -2.15 13.16
CA TYR A 340 6.20 -0.88 12.79
C TYR A 340 7.54 -1.11 12.09
N GLU A 341 8.26 -2.19 12.40
CA GLU A 341 9.44 -2.61 11.64
C GLU A 341 9.08 -2.93 10.18
N LYS A 342 8.00 -3.69 9.98
CA LYS A 342 7.44 -4.01 8.66
C LYS A 342 7.03 -2.75 7.90
N VAL A 343 6.34 -1.80 8.57
CA VAL A 343 6.01 -0.49 7.98
C VAL A 343 7.28 0.22 7.54
N ALA A 344 8.28 0.32 8.43
CA ALA A 344 9.53 1.01 8.13
C ALA A 344 10.29 0.40 6.95
N ALA A 345 10.33 -0.94 6.87
CA ALA A 345 10.99 -1.66 5.78
C ALA A 345 10.36 -1.37 4.41
N VAL A 346 9.02 -1.48 4.30
CA VAL A 346 8.31 -1.20 3.05
C VAL A 346 8.36 0.29 2.71
N MET A 347 8.13 1.14 3.70
CA MET A 347 8.15 2.60 3.58
C MET A 347 9.47 3.10 3.00
N LYS A 348 10.61 2.69 3.58
CA LYS A 348 11.94 3.09 3.12
C LYS A 348 12.17 2.66 1.67
N LEU A 349 11.99 1.38 1.37
CA LEU A 349 12.24 0.86 0.02
C LEU A 349 11.38 1.54 -1.05
N VAL A 350 10.09 1.77 -0.78
CA VAL A 350 9.18 2.38 -1.76
C VAL A 350 9.45 3.87 -1.92
N ILE A 351 9.54 4.63 -0.83
CA ILE A 351 9.70 6.08 -0.90
C ILE A 351 11.11 6.46 -1.38
N ASP A 352 12.14 5.69 -1.03
CA ASP A 352 13.49 5.92 -1.56
C ASP A 352 13.61 5.56 -3.04
N GLY A 353 12.59 4.93 -3.64
CA GLY A 353 12.55 4.54 -5.05
C GLY A 353 13.26 3.23 -5.34
N LYS A 354 13.57 2.43 -4.31
CA LYS A 354 14.17 1.09 -4.44
C LYS A 354 13.16 0.04 -4.87
N ALA A 355 11.89 0.24 -4.50
CA ALA A 355 10.73 -0.47 -5.01
C ALA A 355 9.74 0.53 -5.64
N SER A 356 9.00 0.12 -6.67
CA SER A 356 7.98 1.00 -7.27
C SER A 356 6.73 1.15 -6.42
N ALA A 357 6.32 0.05 -5.79
CA ALA A 357 5.15 -0.01 -4.94
C ALA A 357 5.31 -1.13 -3.90
N GLY A 358 4.63 -0.96 -2.75
CA GLY A 358 4.69 -1.89 -1.63
C GLY A 358 3.32 -2.18 -1.02
N THR A 359 3.09 -3.40 -0.51
CA THR A 359 1.93 -3.69 0.35
C THR A 359 2.34 -4.10 1.76
N ILE A 360 1.74 -3.47 2.76
CA ILE A 360 1.86 -3.78 4.18
C ILE A 360 0.57 -4.48 4.62
N SER A 361 0.67 -5.75 5.01
CA SER A 361 -0.46 -6.52 5.54
C SER A 361 -0.42 -6.60 7.06
N GLU A 362 -1.56 -6.31 7.68
CA GLU A 362 -1.78 -6.49 9.11
C GLU A 362 -3.05 -7.30 9.35
N GLY A 363 -2.96 -8.32 10.19
CA GLY A 363 -4.08 -9.19 10.54
C GLY A 363 -4.87 -8.68 11.74
N GLY A 364 -5.91 -9.42 12.13
CA GLY A 364 -6.69 -9.10 13.32
C GLY A 364 -7.78 -8.05 13.09
N TYR A 365 -8.22 -7.78 11.88
CA TYR A 365 -9.36 -6.86 11.71
C TYR A 365 -10.72 -7.56 11.85
N ASP A 366 -10.73 -8.82 12.28
CA ASP A 366 -11.93 -9.61 12.57
C ASP A 366 -12.45 -9.38 14.02
N TYR A 367 -12.66 -8.11 14.41
CA TYR A 367 -13.01 -7.73 15.78
C TYR A 367 -14.52 -7.50 16.02
N HIS A 368 -15.39 -8.20 15.28
CA HIS A 368 -16.85 -8.18 15.49
C HIS A 368 -17.33 -9.09 16.65
N ASN A 369 -16.44 -9.43 17.57
CA ASN A 369 -16.69 -10.29 18.74
C ASN A 369 -17.45 -9.56 19.88
N GLY A 370 -17.95 -8.35 19.63
CA GLY A 370 -18.62 -7.52 20.63
C GLY A 370 -17.69 -6.74 21.55
N THR A 371 -16.45 -6.44 21.13
CA THR A 371 -15.54 -5.51 21.85
C THR A 371 -15.11 -4.36 20.93
N ARG A 372 -15.51 -3.13 21.28
CA ARG A 372 -15.10 -1.93 20.52
C ARG A 372 -13.62 -1.60 20.75
N ALA A 373 -13.18 -1.70 22.00
CA ALA A 373 -11.80 -1.42 22.42
C ALA A 373 -10.72 -2.11 21.57
N THR A 374 -10.90 -3.40 21.28
CA THR A 374 -9.93 -4.14 20.46
C THR A 374 -9.82 -3.58 19.04
N GLY A 375 -10.94 -3.17 18.44
CA GLY A 375 -10.94 -2.54 17.13
C GLY A 375 -10.29 -1.17 17.14
N GLU A 376 -10.61 -0.33 18.13
CA GLU A 376 -10.01 1.00 18.30
C GLU A 376 -8.49 0.95 18.41
N LEU A 377 -7.94 0.00 19.17
CA LEU A 377 -6.49 -0.14 19.33
C LEU A 377 -5.80 -0.66 18.05
N ARG A 378 -6.46 -1.53 17.27
CA ARG A 378 -5.95 -2.02 15.99
C ARG A 378 -5.96 -0.92 14.93
N ASP A 379 -7.05 -0.19 14.84
CA ASP A 379 -7.15 0.98 13.97
C ASP A 379 -6.10 2.03 14.38
N LEU A 380 -5.89 2.27 15.67
CA LEU A 380 -4.86 3.20 16.16
C LEU A 380 -3.46 2.79 15.70
N ARG A 381 -3.12 1.50 15.84
CA ARG A 381 -1.86 0.92 15.34
C ARG A 381 -1.69 1.17 13.84
N ALA A 382 -2.71 0.90 13.02
CA ALA A 382 -2.62 1.16 11.57
C ALA A 382 -2.52 2.65 11.26
N GLY A 383 -3.21 3.52 12.01
CA GLY A 383 -3.08 4.97 11.89
C GLY A 383 -1.66 5.46 12.14
N ILE A 384 -0.96 4.92 13.15
CA ILE A 384 0.46 5.22 13.41
C ILE A 384 1.30 4.81 12.19
N GLY A 385 1.08 3.61 11.63
CA GLY A 385 1.79 3.13 10.44
C GLY A 385 1.57 4.02 9.21
N MET A 386 0.33 4.49 8.97
CA MET A 386 0.03 5.45 7.91
C MET A 386 0.76 6.78 8.15
N GLY A 387 0.75 7.27 9.39
CA GLY A 387 1.46 8.48 9.80
C GLY A 387 2.97 8.39 9.58
N MET A 388 3.58 7.23 9.83
CA MET A 388 4.99 6.99 9.53
C MET A 388 5.30 7.17 8.04
N CYS A 389 4.49 6.58 7.16
CA CYS A 389 4.69 6.73 5.71
C CYS A 389 4.58 8.19 5.24
N LEU A 390 3.62 8.95 5.78
CA LEU A 390 3.45 10.37 5.45
C LEU A 390 4.62 11.21 5.97
N GLU A 391 5.05 11.01 7.21
CA GLU A 391 6.15 11.79 7.80
C GLU A 391 7.49 11.44 7.15
N TYR A 392 7.71 10.18 6.77
CA TYR A 392 8.90 9.77 6.02
C TYR A 392 8.93 10.41 4.63
N ALA A 393 7.80 10.42 3.93
CA ALA A 393 7.69 11.10 2.64
C ALA A 393 8.01 12.60 2.75
N LYS A 394 7.59 13.24 3.85
CA LYS A 394 8.00 14.63 4.15
C LYS A 394 9.51 14.74 4.37
N ASN A 395 10.09 13.90 5.21
CA ASN A 395 11.53 13.92 5.50
C ASN A 395 12.38 13.65 4.24
N ALA A 396 11.90 12.78 3.35
CA ALA A 396 12.53 12.47 2.08
C ALA A 396 12.25 13.51 0.98
N GLY A 397 11.33 14.47 1.20
CA GLY A 397 10.94 15.47 0.21
C GLY A 397 10.26 14.88 -1.04
N LYS A 398 9.54 13.76 -0.89
CA LYS A 398 8.91 13.02 -2.00
C LYS A 398 7.40 12.90 -1.80
N PRO A 399 6.60 12.90 -2.89
CA PRO A 399 5.18 12.58 -2.79
C PRO A 399 4.98 11.10 -2.43
N VAL A 400 3.81 10.74 -1.92
CA VAL A 400 3.40 9.33 -1.77
C VAL A 400 1.89 9.21 -1.87
N MET A 401 1.41 8.13 -2.50
CA MET A 401 0.01 7.72 -2.44
C MET A 401 -0.10 6.49 -1.54
N ILE A 402 -0.88 6.60 -0.47
CA ILE A 402 -1.20 5.51 0.45
C ILE A 402 -2.61 5.03 0.16
N TYR A 403 -2.82 3.75 -0.13
CA TYR A 403 -4.14 3.14 -0.30
C TYR A 403 -4.44 2.21 0.88
N VAL A 404 -5.60 2.34 1.50
CA VAL A 404 -6.00 1.56 2.67
C VAL A 404 -7.29 0.81 2.35
N TYR A 405 -7.28 -0.50 2.55
CA TYR A 405 -8.43 -1.36 2.29
C TYR A 405 -8.48 -2.55 3.27
N SER A 406 -9.66 -3.14 3.38
CA SER A 406 -9.92 -4.30 4.24
C SER A 406 -10.75 -5.35 3.55
N ASP A 407 -10.60 -6.56 4.06
CA ASP A 407 -11.28 -7.76 3.60
C ASP A 407 -12.64 -7.94 4.29
N GLY A 408 -13.50 -6.94 4.11
CA GLY A 408 -14.83 -6.85 4.70
C GLY A 408 -15.07 -5.55 5.46
N SER A 409 -16.24 -5.45 6.10
CA SER A 409 -16.60 -4.35 6.98
C SER A 409 -17.55 -4.85 8.08
N LEU A 410 -17.90 -3.97 9.02
CA LEU A 410 -18.55 -4.31 10.28
C LEU A 410 -19.84 -3.51 10.45
N ALA A 411 -20.73 -4.00 11.30
CA ALA A 411 -21.84 -3.19 11.83
C ALA A 411 -21.96 -3.32 13.35
N SER A 412 -22.38 -2.23 13.96
CA SER A 412 -22.80 -2.18 15.36
C SER A 412 -24.30 -2.41 15.50
N ASN A 413 -24.70 -2.97 16.63
CA ASN A 413 -26.10 -3.06 17.05
C ASN A 413 -26.48 -1.93 18.04
N GLY A 414 -25.60 -0.93 18.22
CA GLY A 414 -25.82 0.22 19.07
C GLY A 414 -25.53 0.01 20.56
N ARG A 415 -25.09 -1.18 20.97
CA ARG A 415 -24.62 -1.39 22.36
C ARG A 415 -23.32 -0.64 22.59
N ILE A 416 -23.26 0.18 23.62
CA ILE A 416 -22.10 1.04 23.91
C ILE A 416 -21.03 0.30 24.72
N ASP A 417 -19.77 0.55 24.36
CA ASP A 417 -18.58 0.17 25.12
C ASP A 417 -17.99 1.41 25.81
N ASP A 418 -18.38 1.61 27.07
CA ASP A 418 -17.94 2.74 27.91
C ASP A 418 -16.55 2.54 28.54
N THR A 419 -15.81 1.52 28.13
CA THR A 419 -14.40 1.40 28.56
C THR A 419 -13.57 2.55 27.99
N ALA A 420 -12.45 2.86 28.63
CA ALA A 420 -11.56 3.93 28.17
C ALA A 420 -11.14 3.76 26.70
N ASP A 421 -10.86 2.52 26.29
CA ASP A 421 -10.49 2.16 24.91
C ASP A 421 -11.71 1.98 23.99
N GLY A 422 -12.90 1.71 24.54
CA GLY A 422 -14.17 1.66 23.82
C GLY A 422 -14.73 3.03 23.46
N ARG A 423 -14.29 4.08 24.19
CA ARG A 423 -14.54 5.50 23.93
C ARG A 423 -16.02 5.90 23.88
N GLY A 424 -16.89 5.14 24.54
CA GLY A 424 -18.33 5.39 24.51
C GLY A 424 -18.97 5.14 23.14
N LYS A 425 -18.30 4.36 22.27
CA LYS A 425 -18.79 4.03 20.93
C LYS A 425 -19.47 2.67 20.89
N GLY A 426 -20.20 2.40 19.80
CA GLY A 426 -20.91 1.14 19.59
C GLY A 426 -19.96 -0.05 19.40
N GLU A 427 -20.25 -1.16 20.08
CA GLU A 427 -19.62 -2.47 19.92
C GLU A 427 -19.79 -2.98 18.48
N TRP A 428 -18.77 -3.61 17.93
CA TRP A 428 -18.85 -4.32 16.65
C TRP A 428 -19.46 -5.70 16.86
N THR A 429 -20.56 -6.01 16.17
CA THR A 429 -21.38 -7.19 16.51
C THR A 429 -21.60 -8.17 15.37
N GLY A 430 -21.20 -7.81 14.16
CA GLY A 430 -21.14 -8.72 13.02
C GLY A 430 -20.60 -8.02 11.78
N ASP A 431 -20.26 -8.82 10.78
CA ASP A 431 -19.80 -8.30 9.50
C ASP A 431 -20.95 -7.72 8.68
N ASN A 432 -20.61 -6.73 7.85
CA ASN A 432 -21.57 -6.09 6.97
C ASN A 432 -20.90 -5.51 5.71
N SER A 433 -20.96 -6.23 4.60
CA SER A 433 -20.35 -5.77 3.34
C SER A 433 -20.97 -4.46 2.82
N SER A 434 -22.20 -4.14 3.24
CA SER A 434 -22.88 -2.92 2.81
C SER A 434 -22.30 -1.64 3.42
N THR A 435 -21.47 -1.71 4.46
CA THR A 435 -20.84 -0.53 5.09
C THR A 435 -19.39 -0.33 4.64
N ALA A 436 -18.89 -1.18 3.75
CA ALA A 436 -17.49 -1.17 3.33
C ALA A 436 -17.12 0.09 2.53
N ALA A 437 -15.86 0.49 2.69
CA ALA A 437 -15.18 1.43 1.83
C ALA A 437 -13.69 1.14 1.86
N SER A 438 -12.98 1.69 0.89
CA SER A 438 -11.55 1.91 0.97
C SER A 438 -11.26 3.40 0.86
N PHE A 439 -10.04 3.83 1.17
CA PHE A 439 -9.65 5.21 0.96
C PHE A 439 -8.19 5.30 0.57
N PHE A 440 -7.80 6.43 0.00
CA PHE A 440 -6.40 6.75 -0.22
C PHE A 440 -6.06 8.13 0.31
N LEU A 441 -4.82 8.28 0.76
CA LEU A 441 -4.20 9.54 1.15
C LEU A 441 -3.08 9.85 0.15
N VAL A 442 -2.91 11.12 -0.16
CA VAL A 442 -1.84 11.62 -1.02
C VAL A 442 -1.13 12.73 -0.29
N TYR A 443 0.16 12.54 -0.05
CA TYR A 443 1.06 13.59 0.40
C TYR A 443 1.81 14.17 -0.79
N ASN A 444 1.92 15.49 -0.84
CA ASN A 444 2.70 16.19 -1.85
C ASN A 444 3.59 17.25 -1.20
N PRO A 445 4.93 17.18 -1.32
CA PRO A 445 5.83 18.18 -0.76
C PRO A 445 5.60 19.58 -1.36
N GLY A 446 5.03 19.67 -2.57
CA GLY A 446 4.69 20.95 -3.22
C GLY A 446 3.45 21.64 -2.67
N GLY A 447 2.73 21.04 -1.71
CA GLY A 447 1.50 21.55 -1.14
C GLY A 447 0.31 20.60 -1.29
N ARG A 448 -0.75 20.83 -0.51
CA ARG A 448 -1.95 19.97 -0.47
C ARG A 448 -2.46 19.63 -1.88
N PRO A 449 -2.64 18.34 -2.21
CA PRO A 449 -3.28 17.95 -3.47
C PRO A 449 -4.64 18.61 -3.66
N ALA A 450 -4.81 19.30 -4.79
CA ALA A 450 -6.05 20.00 -5.12
C ALA A 450 -7.11 19.02 -5.64
N LEU A 451 -8.35 19.20 -5.21
CA LEU A 451 -9.47 18.38 -5.67
C LEU A 451 -9.84 18.72 -7.11
N ARG A 452 -10.26 17.72 -7.88
CA ARG A 452 -10.81 17.92 -9.23
C ARG A 452 -12.20 18.57 -9.17
N SER A 453 -12.98 18.24 -8.16
CA SER A 453 -14.29 18.83 -7.86
C SER A 453 -14.54 18.90 -6.35
N PRO A 454 -15.48 19.72 -5.85
CA PRO A 454 -15.74 19.83 -4.40
C PRO A 454 -16.10 18.51 -3.71
N GLN A 455 -16.71 17.56 -4.42
CA GLN A 455 -17.10 16.24 -3.90
C GLN A 455 -15.99 15.20 -4.04
N SER A 456 -14.87 15.53 -4.66
CA SER A 456 -13.82 14.58 -5.03
C SER A 456 -13.10 13.91 -3.86
N ASN A 457 -13.29 14.34 -2.61
CA ASN A 457 -12.87 13.56 -1.43
C ASN A 457 -13.71 12.29 -1.24
N GLN A 458 -14.76 12.08 -2.03
CA GLN A 458 -15.60 10.90 -2.01
C GLN A 458 -15.96 10.48 -3.45
N LEU A 459 -15.59 9.26 -3.83
CA LEU A 459 -15.97 8.69 -5.12
C LEU A 459 -17.08 7.65 -4.94
N GLY A 460 -18.31 8.11 -5.09
CA GLY A 460 -19.53 7.36 -4.80
C GLY A 460 -20.24 7.90 -3.58
N TRP A 461 -21.20 7.16 -3.01
CA TRP A 461 -21.91 7.63 -1.82
C TRP A 461 -22.63 6.50 -1.06
N MET A 462 -23.02 6.80 0.19
CA MET A 462 -23.84 5.93 1.03
C MET A 462 -25.25 6.49 1.19
N ARG A 463 -26.25 5.59 1.22
CA ARG A 463 -27.61 5.94 1.62
C ARG A 463 -27.62 6.41 3.07
N SER A 464 -28.65 7.17 3.45
CA SER A 464 -28.84 7.65 4.83
C SER A 464 -28.78 6.56 5.91
N THR A 465 -28.99 5.29 5.53
CA THR A 465 -28.89 4.09 6.38
C THR A 465 -27.47 3.51 6.47
N ALA A 466 -26.44 4.25 6.03
CA ALA A 466 -25.05 3.80 5.97
C ALA A 466 -24.87 2.51 5.14
N SER A 467 -25.56 2.42 4.02
CA SER A 467 -25.36 1.33 3.06
C SER A 467 -24.83 1.92 1.77
N VAL A 468 -23.74 1.36 1.24
CA VAL A 468 -23.17 1.71 -0.07
C VAL A 468 -24.29 1.68 -1.11
N GLU A 469 -24.50 2.81 -1.79
CA GLU A 469 -25.32 2.81 -2.99
C GLU A 469 -24.58 2.03 -4.07
N THR A 470 -25.27 1.17 -4.81
CA THR A 470 -24.66 0.37 -5.88
C THR A 470 -25.22 0.73 -7.25
N ALA A 471 -26.36 1.41 -7.31
CA ALA A 471 -26.98 1.81 -8.57
C ALA A 471 -26.61 3.26 -8.89
N GLY A 472 -25.98 3.48 -10.04
CA GLY A 472 -25.73 4.83 -10.59
C GLY A 472 -24.74 5.69 -9.80
N THR A 473 -23.86 5.07 -9.00
CA THR A 473 -22.80 5.79 -8.27
C THR A 473 -21.45 5.61 -8.94
N THR A 474 -20.66 4.59 -8.60
CA THR A 474 -19.39 4.28 -9.24
C THR A 474 -19.38 2.82 -9.71
N PRO A 475 -18.62 2.50 -10.78
CA PRO A 475 -18.49 1.10 -11.24
C PRO A 475 -17.89 0.17 -10.19
N GLY A 476 -17.07 0.70 -9.28
CA GLY A 476 -16.46 -0.05 -8.18
C GLY A 476 -17.40 -0.40 -7.02
N ALA A 477 -18.58 0.24 -6.92
CA ALA A 477 -19.44 0.16 -5.74
C ALA A 477 -19.90 -1.25 -5.36
N ASN A 478 -20.00 -2.16 -6.33
CA ASN A 478 -20.33 -3.58 -6.13
C ASN A 478 -19.37 -4.53 -6.86
N ASN A 479 -18.21 -4.03 -7.31
CA ASN A 479 -17.23 -4.83 -8.03
C ASN A 479 -15.80 -4.43 -7.64
N VAL A 480 -15.18 -5.27 -6.84
CA VAL A 480 -13.84 -5.03 -6.28
C VAL A 480 -12.75 -4.95 -7.37
N ASN A 481 -12.89 -5.65 -8.51
CA ASN A 481 -11.93 -5.49 -9.62
C ASN A 481 -11.99 -4.06 -10.20
N LEU A 482 -13.20 -3.51 -10.31
CA LEU A 482 -13.41 -2.15 -10.80
C LEU A 482 -12.97 -1.12 -9.77
N LEU A 483 -13.09 -1.42 -8.47
CA LEU A 483 -12.49 -0.61 -7.42
C LEU A 483 -10.97 -0.53 -7.57
N ALA A 484 -10.28 -1.65 -7.82
CA ALA A 484 -8.84 -1.63 -8.09
C ALA A 484 -8.49 -0.82 -9.36
N GLN A 485 -9.32 -0.90 -10.41
CA GLN A 485 -9.19 -0.04 -11.59
C GLN A 485 -9.41 1.45 -11.27
N MET A 486 -10.32 1.80 -10.37
CA MET A 486 -10.51 3.19 -9.92
C MET A 486 -9.27 3.73 -9.19
N VAL A 487 -8.60 2.89 -8.40
CA VAL A 487 -7.32 3.25 -7.75
C VAL A 487 -6.24 3.50 -8.81
N MET A 488 -6.14 2.63 -9.81
CA MET A 488 -5.23 2.81 -10.95
C MET A 488 -5.52 4.12 -11.72
N LEU A 489 -6.79 4.42 -12.00
CA LEU A 489 -7.20 5.67 -12.65
C LEU A 489 -6.76 6.90 -11.85
N ASN A 490 -7.00 6.90 -10.54
CA ASN A 490 -6.58 8.01 -9.67
C ASN A 490 -5.06 8.13 -9.58
N TYR A 491 -4.35 7.00 -9.60
CA TYR A 491 -2.89 7.02 -9.67
C TYR A 491 -2.39 7.68 -10.96
N LEU A 492 -2.94 7.33 -12.13
CA LEU A 492 -2.61 8.00 -13.40
C LEU A 492 -2.98 9.49 -13.39
N ALA A 493 -4.13 9.84 -12.83
CA ALA A 493 -4.59 11.23 -12.75
C ALA A 493 -3.65 12.12 -11.92
N LEU A 494 -3.01 11.59 -10.87
CA LEU A 494 -1.99 12.33 -10.11
C LEU A 494 -0.79 12.77 -10.96
N HIS A 495 -0.59 12.14 -12.12
CA HIS A 495 0.45 12.45 -13.10
C HIS A 495 -0.08 13.18 -14.35
N GLY A 496 -1.40 13.47 -14.43
CA GLY A 496 -2.02 14.02 -15.63
C GLY A 496 -2.10 13.02 -16.80
N GLU A 497 -2.10 11.72 -16.49
CA GLU A 497 -2.05 10.64 -17.48
C GLU A 497 -3.34 9.80 -17.52
N GLU A 498 -4.45 10.31 -16.96
CA GLU A 498 -5.74 9.63 -16.98
C GLU A 498 -6.22 9.28 -18.40
N GLY A 499 -5.81 10.05 -19.41
CA GLY A 499 -6.12 9.79 -20.82
C GLY A 499 -5.52 8.48 -21.34
N ASN A 500 -4.46 7.98 -20.69
CA ASN A 500 -3.83 6.70 -21.04
C ASN A 500 -4.42 5.51 -20.29
N PHE A 501 -5.44 5.70 -19.46
CA PHE A 501 -6.00 4.64 -18.61
C PHE A 501 -6.37 3.37 -19.40
N GLN A 502 -7.09 3.52 -20.52
CA GLN A 502 -7.46 2.38 -21.35
C GLN A 502 -6.25 1.71 -22.03
N LEU A 503 -5.25 2.51 -22.42
CA LEU A 503 -4.02 1.98 -23.00
C LEU A 503 -3.23 1.20 -21.95
N ALA A 504 -3.12 1.71 -20.72
CA ALA A 504 -2.42 1.07 -19.62
C ALA A 504 -3.01 -0.29 -19.26
N LEU A 505 -4.32 -0.50 -19.45
CA LEU A 505 -4.98 -1.80 -19.26
C LEU A 505 -4.62 -2.83 -20.34
N ASN A 506 -4.01 -2.41 -21.45
CA ASN A 506 -3.62 -3.26 -22.58
C ASN A 506 -2.13 -3.12 -22.90
N VAL A 507 -1.30 -4.02 -22.35
CA VAL A 507 0.16 -3.99 -22.54
C VAL A 507 0.56 -4.25 -24.01
N GLN A 508 -0.27 -4.98 -24.75
CA GLN A 508 -0.04 -5.30 -26.16
C GLN A 508 -0.48 -4.20 -27.14
N ASP A 509 -1.11 -3.12 -26.67
CA ASP A 509 -1.43 -1.98 -27.53
C ASP A 509 -0.15 -1.28 -28.00
N GLN A 510 -0.01 -1.06 -29.31
CA GLN A 510 1.15 -0.37 -29.89
C GLN A 510 1.24 1.12 -29.52
N ASN A 511 0.18 1.69 -28.94
CA ASN A 511 0.17 3.09 -28.47
C ASN A 511 0.30 3.21 -26.94
N ASN A 512 0.27 2.11 -26.19
CA ASN A 512 0.54 2.12 -24.74
C ASN A 512 1.89 2.81 -24.41
N PRO A 513 1.93 3.93 -23.68
CA PRO A 513 3.20 4.58 -23.38
C PRO A 513 4.03 3.84 -22.31
N TYR A 514 3.45 2.84 -21.65
CA TYR A 514 4.03 2.11 -20.54
C TYR A 514 4.58 0.75 -20.95
N LEU A 515 5.52 0.24 -20.14
CA LEU A 515 6.11 -1.09 -20.26
C LEU A 515 6.56 -1.42 -21.69
N ARG A 516 7.40 -0.57 -22.29
CA ARG A 516 8.00 -0.82 -23.62
C ARG A 516 9.35 -1.52 -23.52
N ASP A 517 9.67 -2.28 -24.57
CA ASP A 517 11.05 -2.72 -24.79
C ASP A 517 11.95 -1.54 -25.23
N GLU A 518 13.25 -1.80 -25.34
CA GLU A 518 14.25 -0.82 -25.75
C GLU A 518 14.02 -0.21 -27.15
N ASN A 519 13.24 -0.90 -28.00
CA ASN A 519 12.90 -0.47 -29.36
C ASN A 519 11.55 0.24 -29.42
N GLY A 520 10.89 0.47 -28.27
CA GLY A 520 9.57 1.10 -28.19
C GLY A 520 8.40 0.17 -28.52
N ASN A 521 8.63 -1.13 -28.68
CA ASN A 521 7.58 -2.10 -28.98
C ASN A 521 6.92 -2.65 -27.70
N PRO A 522 5.70 -3.21 -27.79
CA PRO A 522 5.12 -4.00 -26.72
C PRO A 522 6.06 -5.15 -26.31
N PRO A 523 6.15 -5.50 -25.01
CA PRO A 523 6.93 -6.64 -24.56
C PRO A 523 6.37 -7.93 -25.17
N ALA A 524 7.22 -8.71 -25.83
CA ALA A 524 6.81 -9.98 -26.42
C ALA A 524 6.36 -11.01 -25.37
N ASP A 525 6.75 -10.85 -24.11
CA ASP A 525 6.50 -11.75 -22.99
C ASP A 525 5.34 -11.33 -22.06
N ASP A 526 4.66 -10.21 -22.34
CA ASP A 526 3.57 -9.69 -21.50
C ASP A 526 2.27 -9.49 -22.27
N THR A 527 1.37 -10.48 -22.21
CA THR A 527 0.12 -10.51 -22.98
C THR A 527 -1.10 -9.95 -22.22
N ARG A 528 -0.89 -9.19 -21.14
CA ARG A 528 -2.00 -8.66 -20.33
C ARG A 528 -2.89 -7.70 -21.14
N MET A 529 -4.17 -8.03 -21.22
CA MET A 529 -5.22 -7.23 -21.87
C MET A 529 -6.47 -7.24 -20.97
N ILE A 530 -6.67 -6.17 -20.21
CA ILE A 530 -7.78 -6.02 -19.26
C ILE A 530 -8.84 -5.13 -19.88
N ALA A 531 -10.11 -5.52 -19.77
CA ALA A 531 -11.21 -4.68 -20.23
C ALA A 531 -11.34 -3.41 -19.36
N ASN A 532 -11.58 -2.26 -20.01
CA ASN A 532 -12.02 -1.05 -19.32
C ASN A 532 -13.45 -1.27 -18.80
N GLY A 533 -13.57 -1.54 -17.50
CA GLY A 533 -14.87 -1.69 -16.84
C GLY A 533 -15.39 -0.40 -16.21
N LEU A 534 -14.63 0.69 -16.24
CA LEU A 534 -15.05 2.00 -15.73
C LEU A 534 -15.92 2.79 -16.72
N GLY A 535 -15.91 2.39 -17.99
CA GLY A 535 -16.62 3.08 -19.06
C GLY A 535 -15.88 4.32 -19.54
N SER A 536 -16.61 5.23 -20.20
CA SER A 536 -16.02 6.41 -20.85
C SER A 536 -15.99 7.66 -19.96
N ASN A 537 -16.82 7.73 -18.91
CA ASN A 537 -16.93 8.91 -18.04
C ASN A 537 -15.91 8.88 -16.89
N LEU A 538 -14.62 8.86 -17.24
CA LEU A 538 -13.53 8.73 -16.27
C LEU A 538 -13.38 9.96 -15.36
N ASP A 539 -13.68 11.16 -15.85
CA ASP A 539 -13.49 12.42 -15.10
C ASP A 539 -14.26 12.44 -13.77
N SER A 540 -15.46 11.85 -13.74
CA SER A 540 -16.29 11.73 -12.54
C SER A 540 -15.73 10.78 -11.48
N LEU A 541 -14.72 9.99 -11.83
CA LEU A 541 -14.07 8.98 -10.99
C LEU A 541 -12.68 9.43 -10.52
N ILE A 542 -12.32 10.70 -10.71
CA ILE A 542 -11.01 11.25 -10.34
C ILE A 542 -11.14 12.21 -9.16
N ALA A 543 -10.33 11.97 -8.13
CA ALA A 543 -10.32 12.76 -6.92
C ALA A 543 -9.49 14.05 -7.07
N PHE A 544 -8.29 13.95 -7.63
CA PHE A 544 -7.33 15.04 -7.57
C PHE A 544 -6.96 15.58 -8.95
N GLN A 545 -6.59 16.86 -8.96
CA GLN A 545 -5.79 17.42 -10.04
C GLN A 545 -4.39 16.78 -10.03
N PRO A 546 -3.66 16.80 -11.16
CA PRO A 546 -2.28 16.33 -11.20
C PRO A 546 -1.40 17.06 -10.17
N ILE A 547 -0.55 16.31 -9.49
CA ILE A 547 0.44 16.86 -8.54
C ILE A 547 1.88 16.74 -9.07
N VAL A 548 2.08 15.87 -10.07
CA VAL A 548 3.31 15.79 -10.86
C VAL A 548 2.96 16.24 -12.28
N PRO A 549 3.75 17.13 -12.91
CA PRO A 549 3.55 17.45 -14.32
C PRO A 549 3.72 16.18 -15.18
N PRO A 550 2.97 16.04 -16.29
CA PRO A 550 3.08 14.87 -17.15
C PRO A 550 4.53 14.70 -17.63
N THR A 551 5.07 13.49 -17.49
CA THR A 551 6.37 13.15 -18.06
C THR A 551 6.26 13.23 -19.57
N VAL A 552 6.94 14.19 -20.19
CA VAL A 552 6.99 14.41 -21.65
C VAL A 552 7.70 13.27 -22.35
#